data_AF-A0A8S2A5I9-F1
#
_entry.id   AF-A0A8S2A5I9-F1
#
_cell.length_a   1.000
_cell.length_b   1.000
_cell.length_c   1.000
_cell.angle_alpha   90.00
_cell.angle_beta   90.00
_cell.angle_gamma   90.00
#
_symmetry.space_group_name_H-M   'P 1'
#
loop_
_entity.id
_entity.type
_entity.pdbx_description
1 polymer ?
#
loop_
_entity_poly.entity_id
_entity_poly.type
_entity_poly.pdbx_seq_one_letter_code
_entity_poly.pdbx_strand_id
1 'polypeptide(L)'
;MSVLDLPELALDCILDLLPPSGLCSMARVCSSLRERCMSDHLWEKHLKTKWGKILGPAAHREWQSYISSSTYHLDSPHPKTGNLGFAKVISLIRSLSSVFRDDKQRSRYASSLPLDSSMSCYLSLETGRFWFPAQVYNRENGHVGFMLSCYDAELSYDTLTDTFQARYPPHGRRAAAVEKGVTWDRIRAAPIDASPHHLHVSDSLKELKPGDHIEIQWRRNKEFPYGWWYGVVGHLESCDGDLNHCHCQLSETVVLEFNQYTVGSRWRRTMVMRDHKEEGNEEDGFYGGIRKLNCKEEVAMWKRHWPCSILE
;
A
#
# COMPACT_ATOMS: atom_id res chain seq x y z
N MET A 1 2.55 -45.83 11.77
CA MET A 1 3.40 -44.74 11.28
C MET A 1 2.51 -43.52 11.14
N SER A 2 2.67 -42.56 12.05
CA SER A 2 2.01 -41.26 12.06
C SER A 2 2.79 -40.27 11.20
N VAL A 3 2.14 -39.21 10.73
CA VAL A 3 2.80 -38.07 10.07
C VAL A 3 3.84 -37.42 11.00
N LEU A 4 3.63 -37.51 12.32
CA LEU A 4 4.59 -37.03 13.33
C LEU A 4 5.85 -37.89 13.45
N ASP A 5 5.85 -39.09 12.86
CA ASP A 5 7.02 -39.99 12.85
C ASP A 5 7.99 -39.63 11.71
N LEU A 6 7.65 -38.65 10.86
CA LEU A 6 8.51 -38.18 9.79
C LEU A 6 9.71 -37.38 10.33
N PRO A 7 10.86 -37.40 9.63
CA PRO A 7 11.97 -36.51 9.93
C PRO A 7 11.53 -35.04 9.94
N GLU A 8 12.09 -34.25 10.86
CA GLU A 8 11.70 -32.85 11.09
C GLU A 8 11.69 -32.00 9.81
N LEU A 9 12.73 -32.11 8.99
CA LEU A 9 12.82 -31.40 7.71
C LEU A 9 11.74 -31.84 6.73
N ALA A 10 11.41 -33.13 6.68
CA ALA A 10 10.36 -33.64 5.79
C ALA A 10 8.98 -33.13 6.21
N LEU A 11 8.71 -33.09 7.52
CA LEU A 11 7.48 -32.53 8.05
C LEU A 11 7.38 -31.03 7.78
N ASP A 12 8.46 -30.28 8.00
CA ASP A 12 8.50 -28.83 7.75
C ASP A 12 8.28 -28.52 6.26
N CYS A 13 8.93 -29.27 5.35
CA CYS A 13 8.67 -29.14 3.92
C CYS A 13 7.21 -29.43 3.53
N ILE A 14 6.55 -30.41 4.16
CA ILE A 14 5.13 -30.68 3.92
C ILE A 14 4.28 -29.50 4.38
N LEU A 15 4.56 -28.94 5.56
CA LEU A 15 3.82 -27.80 6.09
C LEU A 15 4.03 -26.54 5.24
N ASP A 16 5.24 -26.29 4.74
CA ASP A 16 5.58 -25.13 3.88
C ASP A 16 4.89 -25.15 2.50
N LEU A 17 4.32 -26.29 2.10
CA LEU A 17 3.52 -26.44 0.89
C LEU A 17 2.02 -26.21 1.12
N LEU A 18 1.56 -26.17 2.38
CA LEU A 18 0.15 -26.00 2.68
C LEU A 18 -0.28 -24.55 2.44
N PRO A 19 -1.51 -24.32 1.93
CA PRO A 19 -2.10 -22.99 1.97
C PRO A 19 -2.40 -22.58 3.42
N PRO A 20 -2.65 -21.28 3.69
CA PRO A 20 -3.00 -20.79 5.03
C PRO A 20 -4.16 -21.55 5.69
N SER A 21 -5.18 -21.95 4.92
CA SER A 21 -6.30 -22.76 5.42
C SER A 21 -5.88 -24.18 5.82
N GLY A 22 -4.89 -24.75 5.12
CA GLY A 22 -4.27 -26.04 5.43
C GLY A 22 -3.46 -25.97 6.72
N LEU A 23 -2.64 -24.93 6.88
CA LEU A 23 -1.90 -24.66 8.14
C LEU A 23 -2.85 -24.51 9.33
N CYS A 24 -3.92 -23.73 9.18
CA CYS A 24 -4.97 -23.58 10.20
C CYS A 24 -5.65 -24.91 10.53
N SER A 25 -5.86 -25.79 9.54
CA SER A 25 -6.47 -27.10 9.75
C SER A 25 -5.52 -28.06 10.48
N MET A 26 -4.26 -28.11 10.07
CA MET A 26 -3.23 -28.96 10.69
C MET A 26 -2.92 -28.55 12.13
N ALA A 27 -2.96 -27.25 12.43
CA ALA A 27 -2.79 -26.74 13.79
C ALA A 27 -3.83 -27.27 14.80
N ARG A 28 -4.97 -27.79 14.31
CA ARG A 28 -6.07 -28.32 15.14
C ARG A 28 -5.91 -29.80 15.48
N VAL A 29 -5.00 -30.51 14.81
CA VAL A 29 -4.88 -31.97 14.93
C VAL A 29 -4.25 -32.37 16.27
N CYS A 30 -3.15 -31.74 16.67
CA CYS A 30 -2.49 -31.96 17.96
C CYS A 30 -1.62 -30.75 18.38
N SER A 31 -1.12 -30.73 19.62
CA SER A 31 -0.28 -29.65 20.13
C SER A 31 1.02 -29.45 19.34
N SER A 32 1.69 -30.55 18.96
CA SER A 32 2.94 -30.47 18.19
C SER A 32 2.72 -29.84 16.80
N LEU A 33 1.67 -30.23 16.07
CA LEU A 33 1.33 -29.62 14.79
C LEU A 33 0.89 -28.17 14.95
N ARG A 34 0.24 -27.83 16.06
CA ARG A 34 -0.14 -26.45 16.36
C ARG A 34 1.08 -25.54 16.42
N GLU A 35 2.07 -25.87 17.23
CA GLU A 35 3.28 -25.06 17.38
C GLU A 35 4.00 -24.87 16.04
N ARG A 36 4.15 -25.95 15.26
CA ARG A 36 4.79 -25.90 13.94
C ARG A 36 3.99 -25.06 12.94
N CYS A 37 2.68 -25.30 12.81
CA CYS A 37 1.82 -24.59 11.84
C CYS A 37 1.63 -23.11 12.17
N MET A 38 2.03 -22.66 13.36
CA MET A 38 1.97 -21.27 13.80
C MET A 38 3.34 -20.57 13.75
N SER A 39 4.39 -21.26 13.30
CA SER A 39 5.73 -20.72 13.22
C SER A 39 5.83 -19.63 12.14
N ASP A 40 6.53 -18.53 12.45
CA ASP A 40 6.56 -17.35 11.59
C ASP A 40 7.12 -17.64 10.19
N HIS A 41 8.11 -18.51 10.03
CA HIS A 41 8.72 -18.79 8.72
C HIS A 41 7.72 -19.29 7.68
N LEU A 42 6.72 -20.09 8.08
CA LEU A 42 5.65 -20.57 7.21
C LEU A 42 4.75 -19.41 6.76
N TRP A 43 4.41 -18.51 7.69
CA TRP A 43 3.48 -17.40 7.45
C TRP A 43 4.14 -16.20 6.76
N GLU A 44 5.43 -15.94 7.01
CA GLU A 44 6.22 -14.89 6.34
C GLU A 44 6.22 -15.10 4.82
N LYS A 45 6.36 -16.35 4.37
CA LYS A 45 6.29 -16.71 2.96
C LYS A 45 4.93 -16.36 2.35
N HIS A 46 3.83 -16.71 3.04
CA HIS A 46 2.48 -16.38 2.59
C HIS A 46 2.23 -14.87 2.59
N LEU A 47 2.66 -14.18 3.65
CA LEU A 47 2.54 -12.73 3.79
C LEU A 47 3.29 -12.01 2.68
N LYS A 48 4.55 -12.37 2.43
CA LYS A 48 5.37 -11.80 1.36
C LYS A 48 4.77 -12.06 -0.03
N THR A 49 4.25 -13.27 -0.25
CA THR A 49 3.71 -13.67 -1.57
C THR A 49 2.42 -12.94 -1.91
N LYS A 50 1.46 -12.88 -0.97
CA LYS A 50 0.15 -12.25 -1.21
C LYS A 50 0.19 -10.74 -0.97
N TRP A 51 0.77 -10.31 0.14
CA TRP A 51 0.64 -8.95 0.67
C TRP A 51 1.89 -8.10 0.50
N GLY A 52 3.06 -8.71 0.23
CA GLY A 52 4.36 -8.03 0.24
C GLY A 52 4.51 -6.87 -0.77
N LYS A 53 3.65 -6.78 -1.79
CA LYS A 53 3.64 -5.66 -2.74
C LYS A 53 2.90 -4.43 -2.24
N ILE A 54 2.00 -4.59 -1.26
CA ILE A 54 1.10 -3.53 -0.79
C ILE A 54 1.30 -3.19 0.69
N LEU A 55 1.86 -4.12 1.49
CA LEU A 55 2.26 -3.88 2.87
C LEU A 55 3.60 -3.13 2.93
N GLY A 56 3.54 -1.80 2.91
CA GLY A 56 4.68 -0.95 3.21
C GLY A 56 4.95 -0.81 4.73
N PRO A 57 6.04 -0.12 5.11
CA PRO A 57 6.35 0.16 6.53
C PRO A 57 5.21 0.86 7.28
N ALA A 58 4.51 1.79 6.62
CA ALA A 58 3.36 2.48 7.20
C ALA A 58 2.19 1.52 7.53
N ALA A 59 1.90 0.58 6.62
CA ALA A 59 0.87 -0.44 6.84
C ALA A 59 1.22 -1.38 8.01
N HIS A 60 2.51 -1.73 8.13
CA HIS A 60 2.99 -2.54 9.24
C HIS A 60 2.83 -1.83 10.60
N ARG A 61 3.19 -0.54 10.69
CA ARG A 61 3.02 0.24 11.92
C ARG A 61 1.54 0.45 12.27
N GLU A 62 0.69 0.64 11.27
CA GLU A 62 -0.76 0.72 11.47
C GLU A 62 -1.30 -0.59 12.06
N TRP A 63 -0.87 -1.73 11.51
CA TRP A 63 -1.22 -3.05 12.06
C TRP A 63 -0.71 -3.23 13.51
N GLN A 64 0.53 -2.84 13.82
CA GLN A 64 1.07 -2.88 15.18
C GLN A 64 0.27 -2.00 16.15
N SER A 65 -0.20 -0.84 15.70
CA SER A 65 -1.04 0.07 16.49
C SER A 65 -2.45 -0.51 16.70
N TYR A 66 -2.98 -1.16 15.67
CA TYR A 66 -4.26 -1.88 15.71
C TYR A 66 -4.25 -3.04 16.73
N ILE A 67 -3.21 -3.88 16.75
CA ILE A 67 -3.11 -4.97 17.73
C ILE A 67 -2.85 -4.45 19.16
N SER A 68 -2.11 -3.34 19.31
CA SER A 68 -1.84 -2.71 20.60
C SER A 68 -3.10 -2.13 21.22
N SER A 69 -3.87 -1.34 20.45
CA SER A 69 -5.16 -0.78 20.89
C SER A 69 -6.19 -1.85 21.23
N SER A 70 -6.22 -2.94 20.46
CA SER A 70 -6.99 -4.15 20.77
C SER A 70 -6.60 -4.78 22.12
N THR A 71 -5.33 -4.69 22.52
CA THR A 71 -4.83 -5.24 23.79
C THR A 71 -5.25 -4.39 25.00
N TYR A 72 -5.26 -3.06 24.89
CA TYR A 72 -5.65 -2.15 25.98
C TYR A 72 -7.13 -2.27 26.41
N HIS A 73 -8.00 -2.82 25.56
CA HIS A 73 -9.40 -3.11 25.93
C HIS A 73 -9.56 -4.37 26.80
N LEU A 74 -8.50 -5.15 27.06
CA LEU A 74 -8.57 -6.29 27.97
C LEU A 74 -8.49 -5.91 29.46
N ASP A 75 -7.93 -4.75 29.81
CA ASP A 75 -7.61 -4.39 31.20
C ASP A 75 -8.58 -3.40 31.86
N SER A 76 -9.65 -2.98 31.17
CA SER A 76 -10.59 -2.00 31.72
C SER A 76 -11.92 -2.63 32.20
N PRO A 77 -12.23 -2.57 33.50
CA PRO A 77 -13.53 -2.98 34.01
C PRO A 77 -14.54 -1.83 33.85
N HIS A 78 -15.13 -1.71 32.65
CA HIS A 78 -16.51 -1.27 32.35
C HIS A 78 -16.64 -0.69 30.94
N PRO A 79 -17.63 -1.12 30.12
CA PRO A 79 -17.89 -0.51 28.83
C PRO A 79 -18.90 0.63 28.96
N LYS A 80 -18.51 1.85 28.58
CA LYS A 80 -19.46 2.86 28.12
C LYS A 80 -19.22 3.15 26.65
N THR A 81 -20.23 2.78 25.86
CA THR A 81 -20.63 3.35 24.58
C THR A 81 -19.61 3.38 23.43
N GLY A 82 -19.93 2.61 22.39
CA GLY A 82 -19.68 3.01 21.00
C GLY A 82 -18.41 2.49 20.35
N ASN A 83 -18.25 1.16 20.23
CA ASN A 83 -17.44 0.56 19.14
C ASN A 83 -17.60 -0.97 19.08
N LEU A 84 -18.73 -1.42 18.52
CA LEU A 84 -19.14 -2.84 18.43
C LEU A 84 -18.28 -3.67 17.43
N GLY A 85 -17.35 -3.04 16.70
CA GLY A 85 -16.48 -3.70 15.70
C GLY A 85 -15.17 -4.27 16.26
N PHE A 86 -14.59 -3.64 17.28
CA PHE A 86 -13.23 -3.93 17.75
C PHE A 86 -13.17 -5.16 18.67
N ALA A 87 -14.22 -5.41 19.46
CA ALA A 87 -14.35 -6.62 20.28
C ALA A 87 -14.47 -7.93 19.46
N LYS A 88 -14.91 -7.86 18.19
CA LYS A 88 -15.12 -9.04 17.34
C LYS A 88 -13.82 -9.58 16.72
N VAL A 89 -12.76 -8.79 16.61
CA VAL A 89 -11.48 -9.23 16.00
C VAL A 89 -10.68 -10.03 17.01
N ILE A 90 -10.65 -9.56 18.25
CA ILE A 90 -10.19 -10.34 19.39
C ILE A 90 -11.03 -11.61 19.52
N SER A 91 -12.35 -11.56 19.27
CA SER A 91 -13.18 -12.77 19.23
C SER A 91 -12.82 -13.72 18.08
N LEU A 92 -12.09 -13.32 17.04
CA LEU A 92 -11.69 -14.20 15.93
C LEU A 92 -10.28 -14.78 16.12
N ILE A 93 -9.33 -13.96 16.59
CA ILE A 93 -8.03 -14.45 17.08
C ILE A 93 -8.28 -15.32 18.33
N ARG A 94 -9.27 -14.97 19.16
CA ARG A 94 -9.80 -15.81 20.25
C ARG A 94 -10.74 -16.92 19.78
N SER A 95 -11.42 -16.84 18.63
CA SER A 95 -12.18 -18.00 18.12
C SER A 95 -11.26 -19.01 17.49
N LEU A 96 -10.12 -18.58 16.92
CA LEU A 96 -9.00 -19.45 16.61
C LEU A 96 -8.35 -19.93 17.91
N SER A 97 -8.13 -19.06 18.91
CA SER A 97 -7.66 -19.50 20.24
C SER A 97 -8.67 -20.35 21.02
N SER A 98 -9.96 -20.35 20.66
CA SER A 98 -11.02 -21.20 21.24
C SER A 98 -11.24 -22.46 20.41
N VAL A 99 -10.95 -22.43 19.11
CA VAL A 99 -10.68 -23.62 18.28
C VAL A 99 -9.43 -24.36 18.76
N PHE A 100 -8.54 -23.64 19.48
CA PHE A 100 -7.35 -24.14 20.15
C PHE A 100 -7.51 -24.34 21.67
N ARG A 101 -8.70 -24.12 22.24
CA ARG A 101 -9.00 -24.46 23.64
C ARG A 101 -10.08 -25.52 23.65
N ASP A 102 -9.66 -26.74 23.91
CA ASP A 102 -10.56 -27.70 24.54
C ASP A 102 -9.97 -28.21 25.86
N ASP A 103 -10.87 -28.68 26.70
CA ASP A 103 -11.03 -28.38 28.12
C ASP A 103 -10.12 -29.14 29.11
N LYS A 104 -10.07 -28.61 30.36
CA LYS A 104 -9.59 -29.23 31.62
C LYS A 104 -8.10 -29.46 31.84
N GLN A 105 -7.29 -28.40 31.93
CA GLN A 105 -6.37 -28.31 33.07
C GLN A 105 -5.99 -26.87 33.43
N ARG A 106 -6.22 -26.58 34.70
CA ARG A 106 -5.94 -25.33 35.41
C ARG A 106 -4.55 -24.76 35.09
N SER A 107 -4.52 -23.43 34.92
CA SER A 107 -3.54 -22.54 35.57
C SER A 107 -2.08 -22.98 35.54
N ARG A 108 -1.35 -22.59 34.48
CA ARG A 108 0.02 -22.02 34.60
C ARG A 108 0.70 -21.62 33.28
N TYR A 109 0.14 -21.91 32.12
CA TYR A 109 0.71 -21.48 30.84
C TYR A 109 -0.39 -20.93 29.93
N ALA A 110 -0.78 -19.68 30.16
CA ALA A 110 -1.34 -18.90 29.07
C ALA A 110 -0.16 -18.64 28.13
N SER A 111 0.08 -19.54 27.17
CA SER A 111 0.90 -19.21 26.01
C SER A 111 0.11 -18.16 25.25
N SER A 112 0.36 -16.90 25.58
CA SER A 112 -0.06 -15.76 24.80
C SER A 112 0.42 -16.01 23.38
N LEU A 113 -0.52 -16.20 22.45
CA LEU A 113 -0.22 -16.09 21.04
C LEU A 113 0.62 -14.83 20.86
N PRO A 114 1.78 -14.88 20.18
CA PRO A 114 2.50 -13.67 19.85
C PRO A 114 1.56 -12.84 18.97
N LEU A 115 0.94 -11.82 19.57
CA LEU A 115 0.00 -10.93 18.88
C LEU A 115 0.70 -10.20 17.72
N ASP A 116 2.01 -10.03 17.86
CA ASP A 116 2.96 -9.57 16.86
C ASP A 116 3.66 -10.77 16.19
N SER A 117 2.91 -11.53 15.37
CA SER A 117 3.43 -12.63 14.54
C SER A 117 3.00 -12.46 13.09
N SER A 118 3.73 -13.08 12.17
CA SER A 118 3.41 -13.08 10.73
C SER A 118 2.05 -13.72 10.45
N MET A 119 1.70 -14.76 11.22
CA MET A 119 0.36 -15.36 11.19
C MET A 119 -0.73 -14.35 11.58
N SER A 120 -0.54 -13.64 12.70
CA SER A 120 -1.49 -12.64 13.20
C SER A 120 -1.69 -11.50 12.18
N CYS A 121 -0.62 -11.03 11.54
CA CYS A 121 -0.67 -10.03 10.48
C CYS A 121 -1.47 -10.54 9.27
N TYR A 122 -1.11 -11.73 8.75
CA TYR A 122 -1.78 -12.35 7.62
C TYR A 122 -3.29 -12.50 7.86
N LEU A 123 -3.68 -13.06 9.01
CA LEU A 123 -5.08 -13.28 9.33
C LEU A 123 -5.84 -11.98 9.55
N SER A 124 -5.20 -10.97 10.15
CA SER A 124 -5.81 -9.64 10.30
C SER A 124 -6.19 -9.07 8.92
N LEU A 125 -5.33 -9.24 7.91
CA LEU A 125 -5.53 -8.71 6.56
C LEU A 125 -6.68 -9.45 5.87
N GLU A 126 -6.66 -10.78 5.92
CA GLU A 126 -7.72 -11.62 5.34
C GLU A 126 -9.12 -11.31 5.89
N THR A 127 -9.21 -10.82 7.13
CA THR A 127 -10.52 -10.50 7.73
C THR A 127 -11.14 -9.23 7.17
N GLY A 128 -10.35 -8.35 6.55
CA GLY A 128 -10.84 -7.05 6.08
C GLY A 128 -11.19 -6.03 7.17
N ARG A 129 -10.96 -6.36 8.43
CA ARG A 129 -11.48 -5.56 9.56
C ARG A 129 -10.61 -4.39 9.96
N PHE A 130 -9.33 -4.42 9.61
CA PHE A 130 -8.45 -3.28 9.80
C PHE A 130 -8.22 -2.59 8.47
N TRP A 131 -8.08 -1.27 8.55
CA TRP A 131 -7.77 -0.42 7.43
C TRP A 131 -6.28 -0.12 7.48
N PHE A 132 -5.60 -0.11 6.34
CA PHE A 132 -4.17 0.18 6.30
C PHE A 132 -3.81 1.15 5.18
N PRO A 133 -2.79 2.02 5.39
CA PRO A 133 -2.35 2.96 4.38
C PRO A 133 -1.71 2.27 3.18
N ALA A 134 -2.14 2.64 1.99
CA ALA A 134 -1.55 2.28 0.71
C ALA A 134 -1.88 3.38 -0.32
N GLN A 135 -1.57 3.15 -1.59
CA GLN A 135 -1.98 4.03 -2.67
C GLN A 135 -2.80 3.32 -3.73
N VAL A 136 -3.74 4.06 -4.33
CA VAL A 136 -4.62 3.58 -5.40
C VAL A 136 -4.35 4.36 -6.68
N TYR A 137 -4.02 3.63 -7.75
CA TYR A 137 -3.89 4.15 -9.09
C TYR A 137 -5.24 4.49 -9.71
N ASN A 138 -5.26 5.54 -10.52
CA ASN A 138 -6.40 5.95 -11.34
C ASN A 138 -7.69 6.00 -10.54
N ARG A 139 -7.73 6.85 -9.50
CA ARG A 139 -8.94 7.10 -8.69
C ARG A 139 -10.15 7.34 -9.60
N GLU A 140 -11.34 6.88 -9.18
CA GLU A 140 -12.58 6.96 -9.98
C GLU A 140 -12.46 6.20 -11.32
N ASN A 141 -11.76 5.06 -11.29
CA ASN A 141 -11.60 4.12 -12.40
C ASN A 141 -11.06 4.77 -13.70
N GLY A 142 -10.10 5.68 -13.57
CA GLY A 142 -9.43 6.29 -14.73
C GLY A 142 -10.27 7.32 -15.47
N HIS A 143 -11.18 8.01 -14.79
CA HIS A 143 -11.75 9.25 -15.30
C HIS A 143 -10.62 10.17 -15.81
N VAL A 144 -10.85 10.86 -16.93
CA VAL A 144 -9.82 11.56 -17.74
C VAL A 144 -8.93 12.49 -16.90
N GLY A 145 -9.49 13.17 -15.87
CA GLY A 145 -8.72 14.04 -14.97
C GLY A 145 -7.78 13.34 -13.99
N PHE A 146 -7.85 12.01 -13.86
CA PHE A 146 -7.13 11.21 -12.87
C PHE A 146 -6.30 10.09 -13.49
N MET A 147 -6.11 10.05 -14.81
CA MET A 147 -5.29 8.99 -15.39
C MET A 147 -3.82 9.21 -15.09
N LEU A 148 -3.12 8.09 -14.94
CA LEU A 148 -1.73 8.06 -14.50
C LEU A 148 -1.52 8.89 -13.24
N SER A 149 -2.53 8.86 -12.37
CA SER A 149 -2.48 9.39 -11.02
C SER A 149 -2.48 8.27 -9.97
N CYS A 150 -1.96 8.55 -8.78
CA CYS A 150 -1.97 7.65 -7.64
C CYS A 150 -2.25 8.45 -6.37
N TYR A 151 -3.16 7.96 -5.52
CA TYR A 151 -3.60 8.66 -4.31
C TYR A 151 -3.44 7.81 -3.07
N ASP A 152 -3.03 8.45 -1.97
CA ASP A 152 -3.08 7.83 -0.65
C ASP A 152 -4.52 7.48 -0.29
N ALA A 153 -4.70 6.27 0.22
CA ALA A 153 -5.96 5.77 0.72
C ALA A 153 -5.71 4.79 1.86
N GLU A 154 -6.70 4.65 2.72
CA GLU A 154 -6.77 3.50 3.62
C GLU A 154 -7.52 2.37 2.91
N LEU A 155 -6.96 1.16 2.96
CA LEU A 155 -7.52 -0.02 2.31
C LEU A 155 -8.03 -1.03 3.32
N SER A 156 -9.17 -1.64 3.00
CA SER A 156 -9.74 -2.79 3.70
C SER A 156 -10.03 -3.89 2.68
N TYR A 157 -9.48 -5.08 2.90
CA TYR A 157 -9.64 -6.21 1.99
C TYR A 157 -11.00 -6.89 2.15
N ASP A 158 -11.58 -7.34 1.05
CA ASP A 158 -12.77 -8.19 1.03
C ASP A 158 -12.40 -9.56 0.45
N THR A 159 -12.29 -10.55 1.34
CA THR A 159 -11.96 -11.94 0.98
C THR A 159 -13.01 -12.61 0.08
N LEU A 160 -14.27 -12.14 0.10
CA LEU A 160 -15.34 -12.76 -0.71
C LEU A 160 -15.23 -12.38 -2.18
N THR A 161 -14.82 -11.14 -2.45
CA THR A 161 -14.69 -10.61 -3.80
C THR A 161 -13.25 -10.59 -4.31
N ASP A 162 -12.28 -10.85 -3.44
CA ASP A 162 -10.84 -10.68 -3.68
C ASP A 162 -10.50 -9.25 -4.17
N THR A 163 -11.14 -8.27 -3.56
CA THR A 163 -10.94 -6.83 -3.86
C THR A 163 -10.80 -6.02 -2.59
N PHE A 164 -10.65 -4.70 -2.75
CA PHE A 164 -10.50 -3.76 -1.65
C PHE A 164 -11.60 -2.70 -1.66
N GLN A 165 -11.92 -2.22 -0.46
CA GLN A 165 -12.52 -0.91 -0.26
C GLN A 165 -11.38 0.08 -0.01
N ALA A 166 -11.41 1.20 -0.71
CA ALA A 166 -10.46 2.29 -0.54
C ALA A 166 -11.17 3.51 0.03
N ARG A 167 -10.73 3.98 1.19
CA ARG A 167 -11.20 5.20 1.85
C ARG A 167 -10.16 6.29 1.64
N TYR A 168 -10.52 7.31 0.87
CA TYR A 168 -9.64 8.44 0.59
C TYR A 168 -9.72 9.47 1.72
N PRO A 169 -8.62 10.21 2.00
CA PRO A 169 -8.64 11.31 2.95
C PRO A 169 -9.79 12.29 2.67
N PRO A 170 -10.46 12.83 3.70
CA PRO A 170 -11.49 13.83 3.51
C PRO A 170 -10.88 15.13 2.95
N HIS A 171 -11.72 15.90 2.25
CA HIS A 171 -11.33 17.14 1.60
C HIS A 171 -12.23 18.27 2.10
N GLY A 172 -11.68 19.18 2.92
CA GLY A 172 -12.45 20.25 3.56
C GLY A 172 -13.65 19.72 4.35
N ARG A 173 -14.87 20.14 3.99
CA ARG A 173 -16.13 19.68 4.64
C ARG A 173 -16.73 18.41 4.04
N ARG A 174 -16.14 17.84 2.98
CA ARG A 174 -16.68 16.65 2.31
C ARG A 174 -16.30 15.39 3.09
N ALA A 175 -17.27 14.48 3.21
CA ALA A 175 -17.03 13.16 3.78
C ALA A 175 -15.96 12.40 2.99
N ALA A 176 -15.25 11.49 3.66
CA ALA A 176 -14.29 10.60 3.02
C ALA A 176 -14.98 9.80 1.90
N ALA A 177 -14.44 9.90 0.69
CA ALA A 177 -14.93 9.11 -0.44
C ALA A 177 -14.51 7.66 -0.25
N VAL A 178 -15.42 6.72 -0.50
CA VAL A 178 -15.15 5.28 -0.45
C VAL A 178 -15.37 4.68 -1.83
N GLU A 179 -14.31 4.12 -2.41
CA GLU A 179 -14.35 3.33 -3.63
C GLU A 179 -14.39 1.84 -3.27
N LYS A 180 -15.27 1.08 -3.92
CA LYS A 180 -15.41 -0.37 -3.69
C LYS A 180 -14.92 -1.14 -4.91
N GLY A 181 -14.47 -2.37 -4.71
CA GLY A 181 -14.04 -3.22 -5.81
C GLY A 181 -12.69 -2.81 -6.39
N VAL A 182 -11.83 -2.15 -5.61
CA VAL A 182 -10.48 -1.80 -6.04
C VAL A 182 -9.68 -3.09 -6.15
N THR A 183 -9.12 -3.35 -7.32
CA THR A 183 -8.40 -4.59 -7.64
C THR A 183 -6.93 -4.51 -7.26
N TRP A 184 -6.29 -5.67 -7.08
CA TRP A 184 -4.88 -5.78 -6.72
C TRP A 184 -3.92 -5.04 -7.66
N ASP A 185 -4.23 -4.99 -8.96
CA ASP A 185 -3.40 -4.31 -9.96
C ASP A 185 -3.42 -2.79 -9.82
N ARG A 186 -4.42 -2.22 -9.13
CA ARG A 186 -4.54 -0.77 -8.91
C ARG A 186 -3.95 -0.31 -7.59
N ILE A 187 -3.33 -1.18 -6.81
CA ILE A 187 -2.81 -0.85 -5.49
C ILE A 187 -1.30 -0.96 -5.46
N ARG A 188 -0.63 -0.03 -4.77
CA ARG A 188 0.77 -0.15 -4.37
C ARG A 188 0.95 0.24 -2.91
N ALA A 189 2.02 -0.22 -2.28
CA ALA A 189 2.50 0.39 -1.05
C ALA A 189 2.83 1.88 -1.29
N ALA A 190 2.64 2.73 -0.29
CA ALA A 190 3.08 4.12 -0.37
C ALA A 190 4.61 4.16 -0.51
N PRO A 191 5.17 4.81 -1.56
CA PRO A 191 6.61 4.85 -1.78
C PRO A 191 7.32 5.74 -0.76
N ILE A 192 6.58 6.69 -0.18
CA ILE A 192 7.07 7.65 0.81
C ILE A 192 6.16 7.57 2.02
N ASP A 193 6.78 7.51 3.18
CA ASP A 193 6.12 7.51 4.48
C ASP A 193 5.93 8.95 4.97
N ALA A 194 5.01 9.67 4.32
CA ALA A 194 4.71 11.06 4.61
C ALA A 194 3.20 11.32 4.60
N SER A 195 2.78 12.41 5.23
CA SER A 195 1.39 12.86 5.17
C SER A 195 1.01 13.20 3.72
N PRO A 196 -0.20 12.84 3.26
CA PRO A 196 -0.70 13.22 1.94
C PRO A 196 -0.82 14.74 1.75
N HIS A 197 -0.77 15.53 2.83
CA HIS A 197 -0.79 17.00 2.79
C HIS A 197 0.61 17.64 2.77
N HIS A 198 1.67 16.84 2.91
CA HIS A 198 3.04 17.35 2.89
C HIS A 198 3.64 17.26 1.50
N LEU A 199 4.24 18.37 1.08
CA LEU A 199 5.04 18.41 -0.12
C LEU A 199 6.28 17.54 0.07
N HIS A 200 6.53 16.63 -0.86
CA HIS A 200 7.75 15.84 -0.92
C HIS A 200 8.94 16.75 -1.21
N VAL A 201 10.00 16.61 -0.42
CA VAL A 201 11.26 17.30 -0.66
C VAL A 201 12.08 16.43 -1.62
N SER A 202 12.21 16.89 -2.87
CA SER A 202 12.94 16.14 -3.89
C SER A 202 14.44 16.09 -3.56
N ASP A 203 15.00 14.89 -3.62
CA ASP A 203 16.43 14.62 -3.51
C ASP A 203 17.13 14.49 -4.89
N SER A 204 16.35 14.34 -5.96
CA SER A 204 16.81 13.86 -7.27
C SER A 204 16.65 14.87 -8.39
N LEU A 205 16.05 16.04 -8.14
CA LEU A 205 15.85 17.12 -9.13
C LEU A 205 17.12 17.52 -9.87
N LYS A 206 18.25 17.61 -9.16
CA LYS A 206 19.54 18.01 -9.75
C LYS A 206 20.10 17.00 -10.75
N GLU A 207 19.70 15.75 -10.65
CA GLU A 207 20.22 14.64 -11.46
C GLU A 207 19.28 14.25 -12.62
N LEU A 208 18.11 14.89 -12.71
CA LEU A 208 17.14 14.62 -13.76
C LEU A 208 17.71 14.96 -15.15
N LYS A 209 17.62 13.99 -16.05
CA LYS A 209 17.98 14.10 -17.46
C LYS A 209 16.84 13.62 -18.36
N PRO A 210 16.78 14.07 -19.62
CA PRO A 210 15.76 13.63 -20.56
C PRO A 210 15.63 12.09 -20.62
N GLY A 211 14.39 11.61 -20.66
CA GLY A 211 14.05 10.20 -20.62
C GLY A 211 13.90 9.59 -19.21
N ASP A 212 14.31 10.30 -18.15
CA ASP A 212 14.06 9.84 -16.78
C ASP A 212 12.55 9.82 -16.49
N HIS A 213 12.10 8.76 -15.81
CA HIS A 213 10.72 8.63 -15.35
C HIS A 213 10.55 9.29 -13.99
N ILE A 214 9.45 10.02 -13.81
CA ILE A 214 9.18 10.76 -12.57
C ILE A 214 7.74 10.57 -12.12
N GLU A 215 7.49 10.85 -10.86
CA GLU A 215 6.18 11.23 -10.36
C GLU A 215 6.24 12.62 -9.72
N ILE A 216 5.19 13.42 -9.92
CA ILE A 216 5.06 14.78 -9.40
C ILE A 216 3.83 14.86 -8.50
N GLN A 217 3.92 15.58 -7.38
CA GLN A 217 2.76 15.89 -6.57
C GLN A 217 1.93 17.00 -7.20
N TRP A 218 0.61 16.81 -7.26
CA TRP A 218 -0.35 17.85 -7.64
C TRP A 218 -1.57 17.83 -6.70
N ARG A 219 -2.12 19.01 -6.40
CA ARG A 219 -3.39 19.17 -5.69
C ARG A 219 -4.19 20.32 -6.27
N ARG A 220 -5.53 20.22 -6.21
CA ARG A 220 -6.41 21.27 -6.74
C ARG A 220 -6.30 22.59 -5.96
N ASN A 221 -6.24 22.50 -4.64
CA ASN A 221 -6.06 23.65 -3.76
C ASN A 221 -5.42 23.19 -2.44
N LYS A 222 -5.13 24.13 -1.53
CA LYS A 222 -4.40 23.84 -0.28
C LYS A 222 -5.17 22.99 0.74
N GLU A 223 -6.49 22.84 0.60
CA GLU A 223 -7.30 21.95 1.43
C GLU A 223 -7.23 20.49 0.97
N PHE A 224 -6.83 20.25 -0.28
CA PHE A 224 -6.75 18.91 -0.86
C PHE A 224 -5.39 18.26 -0.53
N PRO A 225 -5.36 16.93 -0.29
CA PRO A 225 -4.13 16.17 -0.30
C PRO A 225 -3.53 16.17 -1.71
N TYR A 226 -2.23 15.93 -1.79
CA TYR A 226 -1.57 15.66 -3.06
C TYR A 226 -1.95 14.27 -3.57
N GLY A 227 -2.14 14.19 -4.88
CA GLY A 227 -1.94 12.95 -5.62
C GLY A 227 -0.59 12.97 -6.34
N TRP A 228 -0.18 11.81 -6.84
CA TRP A 228 1.04 11.65 -7.64
C TRP A 228 0.70 11.45 -9.10
N TRP A 229 1.30 12.21 -10.01
CA TRP A 229 1.13 12.05 -11.45
C TRP A 229 2.43 11.57 -12.08
N TYR A 230 2.32 10.55 -12.93
CA TYR A 230 3.45 10.06 -13.69
C TYR A 230 3.78 10.97 -14.87
N GLY A 231 5.07 11.19 -15.08
CA GLY A 231 5.60 11.92 -16.22
C GLY A 231 6.98 11.42 -16.64
N VAL A 232 7.53 12.03 -17.68
CA VAL A 232 8.88 11.79 -18.18
C VAL A 232 9.60 13.12 -18.33
N VAL A 233 10.90 13.15 -18.06
CA VAL A 233 11.72 14.34 -18.31
C VAL A 233 11.89 14.50 -19.82
N GLY A 234 11.47 15.65 -20.35
CA GLY A 234 11.60 16.02 -21.76
C GLY A 234 12.89 16.77 -22.07
N HIS A 235 13.07 17.07 -23.35
CA HIS A 235 14.13 17.97 -23.82
C HIS A 235 13.65 19.43 -23.80
N LEU A 236 14.58 20.36 -23.55
CA LEU A 236 14.36 21.79 -23.77
C LEU A 236 14.03 22.05 -25.24
N GLU A 237 13.25 23.11 -25.52
CA GLU A 237 12.88 23.47 -26.91
C GLU A 237 14.09 23.83 -27.78
N SER A 238 15.16 24.33 -27.17
CA SER A 238 16.43 24.63 -27.84
C SER A 238 17.31 23.39 -28.10
N CYS A 239 16.91 22.21 -27.63
CA CYS A 239 17.66 20.97 -27.78
C CYS A 239 17.06 20.13 -28.91
N ASP A 240 17.91 19.65 -29.82
CA ASP A 240 17.53 18.81 -30.95
C ASP A 240 17.30 17.33 -30.57
N GLY A 241 17.58 16.98 -29.32
CA GLY A 241 17.46 15.62 -28.81
C GLY A 241 18.63 14.70 -29.16
N ASP A 242 19.71 15.22 -29.76
CA ASP A 242 20.91 14.42 -30.03
C ASP A 242 21.60 14.04 -28.71
N LEU A 243 21.79 12.74 -28.50
CA LEU A 243 22.45 12.20 -27.30
C LEU A 243 23.88 12.74 -27.11
N ASN A 244 24.58 13.11 -28.18
CA ASN A 244 25.95 13.61 -28.14
C ASN A 244 26.05 15.11 -27.86
N HIS A 245 24.96 15.87 -28.08
CA HIS A 245 24.92 17.33 -27.95
C HIS A 245 23.88 17.84 -26.95
N CYS A 246 23.19 16.93 -26.27
CA CYS A 246 22.20 17.27 -25.25
C CYS A 246 22.87 17.80 -23.96
N HIS A 247 22.63 19.08 -23.67
CA HIS A 247 23.04 19.72 -22.42
C HIS A 247 21.88 20.00 -21.45
N CYS A 248 20.69 19.40 -21.67
CA CYS A 248 19.51 19.64 -20.83
C CYS A 248 19.74 19.29 -19.34
N GLN A 249 20.59 18.31 -19.03
CA GLN A 249 20.92 17.97 -17.64
C GLN A 249 21.65 19.11 -16.91
N LEU A 250 22.36 19.97 -17.63
CA LEU A 250 23.13 21.09 -17.06
C LEU A 250 22.31 22.37 -16.96
N SER A 251 21.14 22.44 -17.59
CA SER A 251 20.25 23.60 -17.50
C SER A 251 19.56 23.65 -16.14
N GLU A 252 19.38 24.84 -15.58
CA GLU A 252 18.59 25.03 -14.35
C GLU A 252 17.11 24.69 -14.53
N THR A 253 16.62 24.62 -15.78
CA THR A 253 15.23 24.28 -16.10
C THR A 253 15.10 22.84 -16.53
N VAL A 254 14.12 22.15 -15.97
CA VAL A 254 13.73 20.78 -16.31
C VAL A 254 12.36 20.81 -16.96
N VAL A 255 12.23 20.15 -18.11
CA VAL A 255 10.95 19.97 -18.80
C VAL A 255 10.32 18.67 -18.33
N LEU A 256 9.06 18.73 -17.88
CA LEU A 256 8.27 17.55 -17.53
C LEU A 256 7.20 17.34 -18.59
N GLU A 257 7.09 16.12 -19.08
CA GLU A 257 6.16 15.70 -20.12
C GLU A 257 5.18 14.65 -19.63
N PHE A 258 3.90 14.92 -19.88
CA PHE A 258 2.76 14.10 -19.54
C PHE A 258 2.14 13.59 -20.85
N ASN A 259 2.78 12.56 -21.41
CA ASN A 259 2.48 12.04 -22.74
C ASN A 259 1.09 11.37 -22.87
N GLN A 260 0.34 11.24 -21.77
CA GLN A 260 -1.07 10.86 -21.78
C GLN A 260 -1.99 11.92 -22.40
N TYR A 261 -1.57 13.20 -22.43
CA TYR A 261 -2.35 14.31 -23.00
C TYR A 261 -1.95 14.60 -24.46
N THR A 262 -2.89 15.08 -25.29
CA THR A 262 -2.61 15.52 -26.67
C THR A 262 -1.58 16.64 -26.76
N VAL A 263 -0.90 16.76 -27.91
CA VAL A 263 0.17 17.74 -28.16
C VAL A 263 -0.27 19.19 -27.89
N GLY A 264 -1.54 19.52 -28.13
CA GLY A 264 -2.10 20.86 -27.89
C GLY A 264 -2.56 21.13 -26.47
N SER A 265 -2.54 20.12 -25.58
CA SER A 265 -3.02 20.27 -24.21
C SER A 265 -2.05 21.08 -23.36
N ARG A 266 -2.57 22.10 -22.66
CA ARG A 266 -1.81 22.86 -21.64
C ARG A 266 -1.28 22.00 -20.50
N TRP A 267 -1.82 20.79 -20.29
CA TRP A 267 -1.37 19.86 -19.26
C TRP A 267 -0.26 18.92 -19.72
N ARG A 268 0.09 18.92 -21.01
CA ARG A 268 1.08 18.00 -21.57
C ARG A 268 2.51 18.31 -21.12
N ARG A 269 2.85 19.59 -20.96
CA ARG A 269 4.22 20.01 -20.70
C ARG A 269 4.23 21.11 -19.66
N THR A 270 5.14 21.00 -18.70
CA THR A 270 5.46 22.08 -17.75
C THR A 270 6.97 22.21 -17.59
N MET A 271 7.43 23.38 -17.17
CA MET A 271 8.83 23.66 -16.90
C MET A 271 8.99 23.98 -15.42
N VAL A 272 9.97 23.36 -14.79
CA VAL A 272 10.29 23.56 -13.36
C VAL A 272 11.77 23.86 -13.19
N MET A 273 12.13 24.58 -12.14
CA MET A 273 13.54 24.83 -11.81
C MET A 273 14.16 23.62 -11.08
N ARG A 274 15.48 23.47 -11.07
CA ARG A 274 16.13 22.37 -10.32
C ARG A 274 16.08 22.53 -8.80
N ASP A 275 15.78 23.73 -8.32
CA ASP A 275 15.49 24.03 -6.92
C ASP A 275 13.97 24.23 -6.65
N HIS A 276 13.14 23.69 -7.54
CA HIS A 276 11.67 23.80 -7.52
C HIS A 276 11.06 23.62 -6.14
N LYS A 277 10.15 24.52 -5.80
CA LYS A 277 9.24 24.41 -4.64
C LYS A 277 7.81 24.22 -5.13
N GLU A 278 6.84 24.13 -4.24
CA GLU A 278 5.45 24.16 -4.69
C GLU A 278 5.18 25.46 -5.45
N GLU A 279 4.67 25.32 -6.67
CA GLU A 279 4.19 26.40 -7.53
C GLU A 279 2.74 26.13 -7.94
N GLY A 280 2.13 27.10 -8.63
CA GLY A 280 0.76 27.01 -9.13
C GLY A 280 -0.18 27.97 -8.44
N ASN A 281 -1.47 27.82 -8.74
CA ASN A 281 -2.53 28.75 -8.35
C ASN A 281 -3.87 27.99 -8.20
N GLU A 282 -4.94 28.69 -7.83
CA GLU A 282 -6.27 28.09 -7.64
C GLU A 282 -6.96 27.66 -8.94
N GLU A 283 -6.52 28.18 -10.10
CA GLU A 283 -7.07 27.81 -11.43
C GLU A 283 -6.45 26.51 -11.94
N ASP A 284 -5.13 26.37 -11.80
CA ASP A 284 -4.33 25.29 -12.37
C ASP A 284 -3.98 24.19 -11.34
N GLY A 285 -4.23 24.47 -10.07
CA GLY A 285 -3.76 23.67 -8.95
C GLY A 285 -2.31 23.97 -8.59
N PHE A 286 -1.86 23.33 -7.52
CA PHE A 286 -0.52 23.45 -6.99
C PHE A 286 0.28 22.18 -7.23
N TYR A 287 1.53 22.31 -7.68
CA TYR A 287 2.40 21.19 -7.98
C TYR A 287 3.84 21.41 -7.54
N GLY A 288 4.52 20.31 -7.27
CA GLY A 288 5.92 20.29 -6.85
C GLY A 288 6.29 18.87 -6.50
N GLY A 289 7.02 18.62 -5.41
CA GLY A 289 7.18 17.26 -4.89
C GLY A 289 7.52 16.21 -5.96
N ILE A 290 8.68 16.36 -6.59
CA ILE A 290 9.10 15.51 -7.71
C ILE A 290 9.96 14.37 -7.18
N ARG A 291 9.62 13.14 -7.53
CA ARG A 291 10.43 11.95 -7.25
C ARG A 291 10.85 11.27 -8.55
N LYS A 292 12.14 10.95 -8.67
CA LYS A 292 12.64 10.10 -9.76
C LYS A 292 12.28 8.63 -9.53
N LEU A 293 11.77 7.98 -10.57
CA LEU A 293 11.46 6.56 -10.60
C LEU A 293 12.68 5.76 -11.10
N ASN A 294 13.45 5.20 -10.17
CA ASN A 294 14.65 4.43 -10.49
C ASN A 294 14.36 2.94 -10.76
N CYS A 295 13.23 2.43 -10.26
CA CYS A 295 12.84 1.02 -10.33
C CYS A 295 12.06 0.74 -11.62
N LYS A 296 12.52 -0.24 -12.41
CA LYS A 296 11.87 -0.63 -13.67
C LYS A 296 10.47 -1.20 -13.43
N GLU A 297 10.27 -1.87 -12.31
CA GLU A 297 8.99 -2.44 -11.90
C GLU A 297 7.97 -1.34 -11.59
N GLU A 298 8.37 -0.25 -10.91
CA GLU A 298 7.50 0.92 -10.67
C GLU A 298 7.09 1.58 -12.00
N VAL A 299 8.03 1.76 -12.93
CA VAL A 299 7.74 2.31 -14.26
C VAL A 299 6.81 1.37 -15.05
N ALA A 300 7.03 0.05 -14.96
CA ALA A 300 6.17 -0.93 -15.61
C ALA A 300 4.75 -0.92 -15.04
N MET A 301 4.58 -0.72 -13.73
CA MET A 301 3.27 -0.55 -13.10
C MET A 301 2.53 0.67 -13.67
N TRP A 302 3.18 1.83 -13.74
CA TRP A 302 2.59 3.01 -14.38
C TRP A 302 2.17 2.76 -15.83
N LYS A 303 3.03 2.11 -16.62
CA LYS A 303 2.75 1.79 -18.02
C LYS A 303 1.56 0.83 -18.22
N ARG A 304 1.24 -0.03 -17.24
CA ARG A 304 0.03 -0.88 -17.30
C ARG A 304 -1.26 -0.08 -17.18
N HIS A 305 -1.20 1.09 -16.55
CA HIS A 305 -2.32 1.99 -16.39
C HIS A 305 -2.40 3.05 -17.50
N TRP A 306 -1.57 2.92 -18.55
CA TRP A 306 -1.58 3.83 -19.68
C TRP A 306 -2.93 3.77 -20.42
N PRO A 307 -3.52 4.92 -20.79
CA PRO A 307 -4.78 4.93 -21.50
C PRO A 307 -4.63 4.30 -22.89
N CYS A 308 -5.65 3.55 -23.33
CA CYS A 308 -5.66 2.92 -24.65
C CYS A 308 -5.73 3.93 -25.82
N SER A 309 -6.06 5.19 -25.54
CA SER A 309 -6.13 6.29 -26.51
C SER A 309 -5.55 7.59 -25.90
N ILE A 310 -4.90 8.41 -26.73
CA ILE A 310 -4.45 9.75 -26.36
C ILE A 310 -5.69 10.66 -26.25
N LEU A 311 -5.77 11.48 -25.21
CA LEU A 311 -6.99 12.24 -24.89
C LEU A 311 -6.87 13.71 -25.22
N GLU A 312 -7.92 14.22 -25.89
CA GLU A 312 -8.10 15.61 -26.33
C GLU A 312 -8.10 16.60 -25.17
#